data_AF-A0A6A3NFS1-F1
#
_entry.id   AF-A0A6A3NFS1-F1
#
_cell.length_a   1.000
_cell.length_b   1.000
_cell.length_c   1.000
_cell.angle_alpha   90.00
_cell.angle_beta   90.00
_cell.angle_gamma   90.00
#
_symmetry.space_group_name_H-M   'P 1'
#
loop_
_entity.id
_entity.type
_entity.pdbx_description
1 polymer ?
#
loop_
_entity_poly.entity_id
_entity_poly.type
_entity_poly.pdbx_seq_one_letter_code
_entity_poly.pdbx_strand_id
1 'polypeptide(L)'
;MDFGDRELKYRDKQRQATVRLAKTINIATNTQSVVRVMVDAADGTTGIFVPKAGCKRHLLVVPTLDTVQDGMVRVAVLNIEGRREKLPARAALGTWVPT
;
A
#
# COMPACT_ATOMS: atom_id res chain seq x y z
N MET A 1 21.59 21.24 -11.06
CA MET A 1 20.76 20.10 -10.60
C MET A 1 21.37 18.86 -11.19
N ASP A 2 21.77 17.90 -10.35
CA ASP A 2 22.22 16.59 -10.78
C ASP A 2 21.67 15.57 -9.77
N PHE A 3 20.70 14.78 -10.22
CA PHE A 3 20.02 13.75 -9.42
C PHE A 3 20.44 12.38 -9.96
N GLY A 4 21.76 12.12 -9.98
CA GLY A 4 22.33 10.85 -10.42
C GLY A 4 22.07 9.72 -9.42
N ASP A 5 21.37 8.70 -9.90
CA ASP A 5 21.43 7.29 -9.50
C ASP A 5 21.52 6.97 -8.00
N ARG A 6 20.51 7.38 -7.22
CA ARG A 6 20.17 6.67 -5.98
C ARG A 6 19.12 5.61 -6.26
N GLU A 7 19.56 4.52 -6.88
CA GLU A 7 18.88 3.24 -6.74
C GLU A 7 18.94 2.88 -5.24
N LEU A 8 17.83 3.10 -4.53
CA LEU A 8 17.63 2.68 -3.15
C LEU A 8 17.70 1.15 -3.14
N LYS A 9 18.91 0.61 -3.01
CA LYS A 9 19.11 -0.80 -2.70
C LYS A 9 18.55 -1.02 -1.30
N TYR A 10 17.30 -1.47 -1.24
CA TYR A 10 16.63 -2.01 -0.06
C TYR A 10 17.39 -3.26 0.41
N ARG A 11 18.55 -3.02 1.03
CA ARG A 11 19.31 -3.99 1.82
C ARG A 11 18.53 -4.19 3.11
N ASP A 12 17.56 -5.10 3.04
CA ASP A 12 17.31 -6.14 4.06
C ASP A 12 16.09 -6.96 3.61
N LYS A 13 16.33 -8.06 2.86
CA LYS A 13 15.26 -8.99 2.46
C LYS A 13 14.59 -9.68 3.68
N GLN A 14 15.16 -9.55 4.87
CA GLN A 14 14.73 -10.23 6.09
C GLN A 14 13.59 -9.53 6.83
N ARG A 15 13.21 -8.29 6.45
CA ARG A 15 12.16 -7.49 7.13
C ARG A 15 11.04 -7.02 6.20
N GLN A 16 10.70 -7.79 5.17
CA GLN A 16 9.61 -7.45 4.25
C GLN A 16 8.34 -8.22 4.59
N ALA A 17 7.27 -7.51 4.93
CA ALA A 17 5.94 -8.07 5.15
C ALA A 17 5.06 -7.88 3.90
N THR A 18 4.32 -8.94 3.53
CA THR A 18 3.34 -8.88 2.44
C THR A 18 2.04 -8.25 2.94
N VAL A 19 1.62 -7.14 2.31
CA VAL A 19 0.44 -6.36 2.74
C VAL A 19 -0.80 -6.77 1.97
N ARG A 20 -1.90 -7.07 2.68
CA ARG A 20 -3.13 -7.65 2.10
C ARG A 20 -4.38 -6.87 2.50
N LEU A 21 -5.32 -6.64 1.59
CA LEU A 21 -6.57 -5.95 1.94
C LEU A 21 -7.35 -6.73 3.02
N ALA A 22 -7.75 -6.06 4.11
CA ALA A 22 -8.37 -6.67 5.28
C ALA A 22 -9.78 -7.21 4.99
N LYS A 23 -10.55 -6.47 4.18
CA LYS A 23 -11.91 -6.82 3.76
C LYS A 23 -12.16 -6.35 2.32
N THR A 24 -13.02 -7.04 1.58
CA THR A 24 -13.43 -6.57 0.25
C THR A 24 -14.20 -5.25 0.37
N ILE A 25 -13.83 -4.27 -0.45
CA ILE A 25 -14.53 -2.98 -0.54
C ILE A 25 -14.76 -2.60 -2.00
N ASN A 26 -15.76 -1.75 -2.26
CA ASN A 26 -15.98 -1.13 -3.57
C ASN A 26 -15.50 0.32 -3.52
N ILE A 27 -14.67 0.70 -4.47
CA ILE A 27 -14.19 2.09 -4.61
C ILE A 27 -15.13 2.83 -5.56
N ALA A 28 -15.66 3.97 -5.12
CA ALA A 28 -16.53 4.83 -5.92
C ALA A 28 -15.74 5.65 -6.96
N THR A 29 -16.45 6.16 -7.97
CA THR A 29 -15.94 6.57 -9.28
C THR A 29 -15.17 7.89 -9.33
N ASN A 30 -14.92 8.55 -8.21
CA ASN A 30 -13.99 9.70 -8.18
C ASN A 30 -13.41 9.96 -6.78
N THR A 31 -13.27 8.93 -5.97
CA THR A 31 -13.01 9.10 -4.55
C THR A 31 -11.67 8.50 -4.19
N GLN A 32 -10.78 9.35 -3.69
CA GLN A 32 -9.70 8.90 -2.82
C GLN A 32 -10.34 7.99 -1.76
N SER A 33 -10.05 6.70 -1.83
CA SER A 33 -10.54 5.72 -0.89
C SER A 33 -9.40 5.37 0.05
N VAL A 34 -9.61 5.61 1.35
CA VAL A 34 -8.70 5.12 2.37
C VAL A 34 -9.10 3.69 2.71
N VAL A 35 -8.22 2.75 2.41
CA VAL A 35 -8.49 1.31 2.56
C VAL A 35 -7.65 0.77 3.72
N ARG A 36 -8.27 -0.07 4.57
CA ARG A 36 -7.53 -0.77 5.63
C ARG A 36 -6.91 -2.04 5.09
N VAL A 37 -5.61 -2.18 5.27
CA VAL A 37 -4.84 -3.34 4.83
C VAL A 37 -4.17 -4.00 6.04
N MET A 38 -4.22 -5.33 6.08
CA MET A 38 -3.49 -6.12 7.06
C MET A 38 -2.00 -6.10 6.74
N VAL A 39 -1.19 -5.97 7.79
CA VAL A 39 0.26 -5.97 7.74
C VAL A 39 0.78 -7.00 8.72
N ASP A 40 1.77 -7.77 8.30
CA ASP A 40 2.49 -8.69 9.18
C ASP A 40 3.57 -7.93 9.97
N ALA A 41 3.13 -7.13 10.94
CA ALA A 41 3.97 -6.34 11.83
C ALA A 41 3.25 -6.13 13.17
N ALA A 42 4.01 -5.89 14.25
CA ALA A 42 3.43 -5.65 15.57
C ALA A 42 2.70 -4.31 15.63
N ASP A 43 1.62 -4.25 16.41
CA ASP A 43 0.91 -3.00 16.70
C ASP A 43 1.87 -1.95 17.31
N GLY A 44 1.69 -0.69 16.91
CA GLY A 44 2.59 0.40 17.26
C GLY A 44 3.83 0.52 16.37
N THR A 45 4.08 -0.42 15.47
CA THR A 45 5.17 -0.30 14.48
C THR A 45 4.84 0.80 13.47
N THR A 46 5.67 1.84 13.39
CA THR A 46 5.60 2.85 12.32
C THR A 46 6.38 2.37 11.10
N GLY A 47 5.88 2.71 9.92
CA GLY A 47 6.54 2.32 8.69
C GLY A 47 5.89 2.92 7.45
N ILE A 48 6.51 2.62 6.32
CA ILE A 48 6.07 3.11 5.01
C ILE A 48 5.51 1.93 4.23
N PHE A 49 4.26 2.07 3.80
CA PHE A 49 3.69 1.23 2.77
C PHE A 49 4.25 1.65 1.39
N VAL A 50 4.83 0.69 0.68
CA VAL A 50 5.36 0.86 -0.68
C VAL A 50 4.49 0.07 -1.66
N PRO A 51 3.76 0.72 -2.58
CA PRO A 51 2.90 0.04 -3.54
C PRO A 51 3.66 -0.90 -4.46
N LYS A 52 3.05 -2.03 -4.82
CA LYS A 52 3.57 -2.87 -5.90
C LYS A 52 3.35 -2.18 -7.24
N ALA A 53 4.39 -2.16 -8.08
CA ALA A 53 4.28 -1.67 -9.44
C ALA A 53 3.22 -2.45 -10.23
N GLY A 54 2.33 -1.74 -10.93
CA GLY A 54 1.37 -2.35 -11.85
C GLY A 54 0.18 -3.08 -11.19
N CYS A 55 -0.19 -2.75 -9.94
CA CYS A 55 -1.36 -3.35 -9.28
C CYS A 55 -2.62 -3.35 -10.18
N LYS A 56 -2.95 -2.21 -10.82
CA LYS A 56 -3.81 -2.05 -12.03
C LYS A 56 -3.52 -0.69 -12.69
N ARG A 57 -3.66 -0.56 -14.02
CA ARG A 57 -3.32 0.68 -14.76
C ARG A 57 -4.16 1.89 -14.36
N HIS A 58 -5.37 1.67 -13.86
CA HIS A 58 -6.34 2.70 -13.50
C HIS A 58 -6.49 2.93 -12.00
N LEU A 59 -5.62 2.32 -11.19
CA LEU A 59 -5.55 2.57 -9.75
C LEU A 59 -4.21 3.18 -9.41
N LEU A 60 -4.23 4.38 -8.86
CA LEU A 60 -3.07 5.02 -8.27
C LEU A 60 -3.07 4.71 -6.77
N VAL A 61 -2.11 3.90 -6.35
CA VAL A 61 -1.88 3.56 -4.94
C VAL A 61 -0.68 4.37 -4.48
N VAL A 62 -0.83 5.13 -3.40
CA VAL A 62 0.20 6.08 -2.94
C VAL A 62 1.07 5.45 -1.86
N PRO A 63 2.41 5.65 -1.89
CA PRO A 63 3.24 5.37 -0.72
C PRO A 63 2.72 6.12 0.51
N THR A 64 2.52 5.41 1.62
CA THR A 64 1.85 5.98 2.81
C THR A 64 2.67 5.66 4.06
N LEU A 65 3.02 6.68 4.84
CA LEU A 65 3.55 6.53 6.20
C LEU A 65 2.38 6.35 7.17
N ASP A 66 2.41 5.31 8.00
CA ASP A 66 1.38 5.06 9.00
C ASP A 66 1.96 4.29 10.20
N THR A 67 1.13 4.07 11.23
CA THR A 67 1.42 3.22 12.37
C THR A 67 0.44 2.06 12.42
N VAL A 68 0.95 0.84 12.63
CA VAL A 68 0.11 -0.36 12.70
C VAL A 68 -0.83 -0.27 13.90
N GLN A 69 -2.14 -0.44 13.65
CA GLN A 69 -3.21 -0.49 14.65
C GLN A 69 -4.13 -1.67 14.34
N ASP A 70 -4.29 -2.59 15.30
CA ASP A 70 -5.03 -3.84 15.16
C ASP A 70 -4.53 -4.71 13.98
N GLY A 71 -3.22 -4.77 13.76
CA GLY A 71 -2.58 -5.44 12.64
C GLY A 71 -2.87 -4.79 11.28
N MET A 72 -3.34 -3.54 11.25
CA MET A 72 -3.73 -2.84 10.02
C MET A 72 -3.08 -1.47 9.87
N VAL A 73 -2.95 -1.04 8.61
CA VAL A 73 -2.61 0.33 8.24
C VAL A 73 -3.60 0.88 7.21
N ARG A 74 -3.64 2.20 7.05
CA ARG A 74 -4.50 2.92 6.14
C ARG A 74 -3.72 3.30 4.88
N VAL A 75 -4.23 2.91 3.73
CA VAL A 75 -3.60 3.23 2.43
C VAL A 75 -4.56 4.03 1.57
N ALA A 76 -4.08 5.11 0.96
CA ALA A 76 -4.85 5.86 -0.01
C ALA A 76 -4.78 5.19 -1.38
N VAL A 77 -5.96 4.93 -1.95
CA VAL A 77 -6.14 4.42 -3.32
C VAL A 77 -7.03 5.39 -4.09
N LEU A 78 -6.53 5.87 -5.22
CA LEU A 78 -7.25 6.70 -6.16
C LEU A 78 -7.60 5.87 -7.40
N ASN A 79 -8.86 5.95 -7.84
CA ASN A 79 -9.30 5.37 -9.10
C ASN A 79 -9.37 6.47 -10.15
N ILE A 80 -8.52 6.38 -11.18
CA ILE A 80 -8.31 7.45 -12.17
C ILE A 80 -9.14 7.28 -13.45
N GLU A 81 -9.81 6.13 -13.63
CA GLU A 81 -10.58 5.83 -14.86
C GLU A 81 -12.10 5.92 -14.63
N GLY A 82 -12.52 6.24 -13.40
CA GLY A 82 -13.92 6.52 -13.07
C GLY A 82 -14.87 5.33 -13.22
N ARG A 83 -14.35 4.10 -13.27
CA ARG A 83 -15.13 2.86 -13.32
C ARG A 83 -15.08 2.15 -11.98
N ARG A 84 -16.17 1.51 -11.55
CA ARG A 84 -16.17 0.74 -10.30
C ARG A 84 -15.18 -0.42 -10.42
N GLU A 85 -14.16 -0.40 -9.59
CA GLU A 85 -13.11 -1.41 -9.58
C GLU A 85 -13.15 -2.23 -8.30
N LYS A 86 -13.05 -3.55 -8.44
CA LYS A 86 -12.98 -4.47 -7.31
C LYS A 86 -11.51 -4.72 -6.96
N LEU A 87 -11.12 -4.34 -5.76
CA LEU A 87 -9.86 -4.77 -5.17
C LEU A 87 -10.05 -6.14 -4.51
N PRO A 88 -9.41 -7.21 -5.00
CA PRO A 88 -9.54 -8.53 -4.41
C PRO A 88 -8.99 -8.52 -2.99
N ALA A 89 -9.79 -9.05 -2.06
CA ALA A 89 -9.33 -9.29 -0.69
C ALA A 89 -8.10 -10.20 -0.74
N ARG A 90 -7.13 -9.95 0.14
CA ARG A 90 -5.92 -10.77 0.23
C ARG A 90 -5.02 -10.75 -1.01
N ALA A 91 -5.21 -9.88 -2.00
CA ALA A 91 -4.14 -9.61 -2.96
C ALA A 91 -3.08 -8.73 -2.31
N ALA A 92 -1.81 -8.99 -2.65
CA ALA A 92 -0.72 -8.14 -2.20
C ALA A 92 -0.80 -6.78 -2.91
N LEU A 93 -1.03 -5.69 -2.16
CA LEU A 93 -1.09 -4.33 -2.71
C LEU A 93 0.29 -3.65 -2.75
N GLY A 94 1.23 -4.17 -1.96
CA GLY A 94 2.55 -3.61 -1.77
C GLY A 94 3.30 -4.28 -0.63
N THR A 95 4.37 -3.63 -0.20
CA THR A 95 5.27 -4.06 0.87
C THR A 95 5.21 -3.07 2.02
N TRP A 96 5.33 -3.55 3.25
CA TRP A 96 5.52 -2.70 4.43
C TRP A 96 6.99 -2.64 4.81
N VAL A 97 7.50 -1.43 5.06
CA VAL A 97 8.89 -1.18 5.48
C VAL A 97 8.87 -0.47 6.85
N PRO A 98 9.17 -1.18 7.95
CA PRO A 98 9.29 -0.56 9.27
C PRO A 98 10.38 0.52 9.30
N THR A 99 10.15 1.58 10.07
CA THR A 99 11.07 2.72 10.28
C THR A 99 11.47 2.87 11.74
#